data_AF-A0A0Q9C0Y8-F1
#
_entry.id   AF-A0A0Q9C0Y8-F1
#
_cell.length_a   1.000
_cell.length_b   1.000
_cell.length_c   1.000
_cell.angle_alpha   90.00
_cell.angle_beta   90.00
_cell.angle_gamma   90.00
#
_symmetry.space_group_name_H-M   'P 1'
#
loop_
_entity.id
_entity.type
_entity.pdbx_description
1 polymer ?
#
loop_
_entity_poly.entity_id
_entity_poly.type
_entity_poly.pdbx_seq_one_letter_code
_entity_poly.pdbx_strand_id
1 'polypeptide(L)'
;MADNGRLPPSELAALFYASNHRLRPDAARSWNRVNAAFRCRTGINIDLSDSYRSYDDQVAIFLDRYQTTYIEYAPGRTDRRVWNGTAYWRKPGTSAAAIPGTSNHGWGLAVDADGLGGFAGYYYAILTAVAPRHGWNNEAGKTIDEPWHWEYFPSADTHPERNDMAHLIKGNLSPAIYVLEPSTGLRRYITSTEYTVYTDQGSSFTTMPQAEFDAIPKAPGSR
;
A
#
# COMPACT_ATOMS: atom_id res chain seq x y z
N MET A 1 2.90 -17.55 19.01
CA MET A 1 3.14 -16.77 17.79
C MET A 1 1.80 -16.39 17.22
N ALA A 2 1.66 -15.22 16.60
CA ALA A 2 0.39 -14.82 16.01
C ALA A 2 0.10 -15.65 14.74
N ASP A 3 -1.17 -15.97 14.52
CA ASP A 3 -1.62 -16.70 13.33
C ASP A 3 -2.09 -15.74 12.24
N ASN A 4 -2.09 -16.19 10.99
CA ASN A 4 -2.60 -15.44 9.85
C ASN A 4 -4.04 -14.99 10.08
N GLY A 5 -4.27 -13.67 9.99
CA GLY A 5 -5.58 -13.05 10.23
C GLY A 5 -5.92 -12.86 11.71
N ARG A 6 -4.99 -13.13 12.64
CA ARG A 6 -5.22 -13.03 14.10
C ARG A 6 -4.20 -12.14 14.81
N LEU A 7 -3.68 -11.12 14.14
CA LEU A 7 -2.83 -10.12 14.77
C LEU A 7 -3.65 -9.30 15.79
N PRO A 8 -3.17 -9.14 17.04
CA PRO A 8 -3.85 -8.28 17.99
C PRO A 8 -3.76 -6.81 17.55
N PRO A 9 -4.70 -5.93 17.95
CA PRO A 9 -4.66 -4.51 17.62
C PRO A 9 -3.36 -3.80 18.00
N SER A 10 -2.66 -4.27 19.05
CA SER A 10 -1.35 -3.76 19.47
C SER A 10 -0.21 -4.05 18.48
N GLU A 11 -0.40 -5.02 17.58
CA GLU A 11 0.53 -5.37 16.51
C GLU A 11 0.12 -4.75 15.17
N LEU A 12 -0.81 -3.78 15.19
CA LEU A 12 -1.31 -3.10 14.02
C LEU A 12 -1.20 -1.58 14.20
N ALA A 13 -0.80 -0.89 13.14
CA ALA A 13 -0.75 0.55 13.06
C ALA A 13 -1.59 1.07 11.90
N ALA A 14 -2.20 2.24 12.09
CA ALA A 14 -2.92 2.93 11.04
C ALA A 14 -1.97 3.61 10.05
N LEU A 15 -2.41 3.72 8.80
CA LEU A 15 -1.79 4.63 7.84
C LEU A 15 -2.19 6.07 8.14
N PHE A 16 -1.29 7.03 7.96
CA PHE A 16 -1.55 8.41 8.35
C PHE A 16 -2.59 9.12 7.47
N TYR A 17 -2.66 8.73 6.20
CA TYR A 17 -3.58 9.30 5.22
C TYR A 17 -4.83 8.43 5.00
N ALA A 18 -4.83 7.20 5.50
CA ALA A 18 -5.86 6.19 5.29
C ALA A 18 -6.15 5.48 6.63
N SER A 19 -6.71 6.24 7.57
CA SER A 19 -6.85 5.84 8.98
C SER A 19 -7.83 4.69 9.25
N ASN A 20 -8.52 4.19 8.23
CA ASN A 20 -9.33 2.98 8.24
C ASN A 20 -8.51 1.72 7.91
N HIS A 21 -7.32 1.86 7.32
CA HIS A 21 -6.44 0.74 6.98
C HIS A 21 -5.44 0.45 8.10
N ARG A 22 -5.08 -0.82 8.25
CA ARG A 22 -4.15 -1.29 9.29
C ARG A 22 -3.10 -2.19 8.67
N LEU A 23 -1.86 -2.10 9.16
CA LEU A 23 -0.74 -2.96 8.77
C LEU A 23 0.12 -3.23 10.00
N ARG A 24 1.03 -4.21 9.91
CA ARG A 24 2.11 -4.35 10.90
C ARG A 24 2.89 -3.02 10.99
N PRO A 25 3.33 -2.55 12.17
CA PRO A 25 3.87 -1.20 12.32
C PRO A 25 5.02 -0.83 11.38
N ASP A 26 5.93 -1.75 11.10
CA ASP A 26 7.02 -1.57 10.13
C ASP A 26 6.49 -1.42 8.69
N ALA A 27 5.57 -2.28 8.29
CA ALA A 27 4.89 -2.19 7.00
C ALA A 27 4.09 -0.89 6.87
N ALA A 28 3.37 -0.47 7.91
CA ALA A 28 2.64 0.80 7.94
C ALA A 28 3.58 2.01 7.74
N ARG A 29 4.70 2.05 8.45
CA ARG A 29 5.72 3.08 8.27
C ARG A 29 6.26 3.08 6.86
N SER A 30 6.60 1.91 6.33
CA SER A 30 7.10 1.76 4.97
C SER A 30 6.08 2.23 3.91
N TRP A 31 4.82 1.79 4.00
CA TRP A 31 3.79 2.18 3.05
C TRP A 31 3.50 3.68 3.08
N ASN A 32 3.58 4.33 4.25
CA ASN A 32 3.50 5.79 4.33
C ASN A 32 4.64 6.47 3.54
N ARG A 33 5.86 5.90 3.53
CA ARG A 33 6.97 6.40 2.68
C ARG A 33 6.71 6.18 1.19
N VAL A 34 6.16 5.03 0.82
CA VAL A 34 5.72 4.74 -0.56
C VAL A 34 4.69 5.78 -1.01
N ASN A 35 3.65 6.01 -0.21
CA ASN A 35 2.61 7.00 -0.53
C ASN A 35 3.18 8.42 -0.64
N ALA A 36 4.06 8.82 0.27
CA ALA A 36 4.70 10.14 0.20
C ALA A 36 5.47 10.31 -1.12
N ALA A 37 6.29 9.33 -1.50
CA ALA A 37 7.05 9.38 -2.75
C ALA A 37 6.17 9.29 -4.00
N PHE A 38 5.12 8.47 -3.97
CA PHE A 38 4.11 8.40 -5.04
C PHE A 38 3.42 9.76 -5.22
N ARG A 39 2.93 10.35 -4.13
CA ARG A 39 2.29 11.67 -4.13
C ARG A 39 3.21 12.79 -4.59
N CYS A 40 4.50 12.73 -4.27
CA CYS A 40 5.48 13.69 -4.80
C CYS A 40 5.54 13.68 -6.35
N ARG A 41 5.21 12.55 -6.99
CA ARG A 41 5.21 12.39 -8.44
C ARG A 41 3.83 12.63 -9.08
N THR A 42 2.77 12.28 -8.39
CA THR A 42 1.41 12.26 -8.96
C THR A 42 0.52 13.41 -8.47
N GLY A 43 0.85 14.03 -7.34
CA GLY A 43 0.02 14.99 -6.64
C GLY A 43 -1.12 14.37 -5.80
N ILE A 44 -1.31 13.04 -5.86
CA ILE A 44 -2.41 12.33 -5.17
C ILE A 44 -1.88 11.25 -4.21
N ASN A 45 -2.68 10.89 -3.20
CA ASN A 45 -2.39 9.71 -2.39
C ASN A 45 -2.75 8.42 -3.15
N ILE A 46 -2.16 7.30 -2.74
CA ILE A 46 -2.53 5.96 -3.19
C ILE A 46 -3.77 5.53 -2.42
N ASP A 47 -4.92 5.45 -3.09
CA ASP A 47 -6.13 4.87 -2.50
C ASP A 47 -5.97 3.36 -2.31
N LEU A 48 -6.58 2.83 -1.23
CA LEU A 48 -6.51 1.41 -0.89
C LEU A 48 -7.92 0.83 -0.78
N SER A 49 -8.11 -0.35 -1.36
CA SER A 49 -9.33 -1.15 -1.17
C SER A 49 -9.19 -2.15 -0.03
N ASP A 50 -7.98 -2.65 0.24
CA ASP A 50 -7.73 -3.59 1.33
C ASP A 50 -6.31 -3.45 1.93
N SER A 51 -6.15 -3.92 3.17
CA SER A 51 -4.89 -3.90 3.94
C SER A 51 -4.81 -5.12 4.87
N TYR A 52 -4.60 -4.97 6.18
CA TYR A 52 -4.80 -6.08 7.11
C TYR A 52 -6.24 -6.60 7.05
N ARG A 53 -6.37 -7.91 6.90
CA ARG A 53 -7.65 -8.62 6.86
C ARG A 53 -7.69 -9.65 7.97
N SER A 54 -8.72 -9.59 8.82
CA SER A 54 -8.87 -10.55 9.91
C SER A 54 -9.20 -11.95 9.37
N TYR A 55 -9.03 -12.96 10.21
CA TYR A 55 -9.38 -14.34 9.86
C TYR A 55 -10.88 -14.44 9.55
N ASP A 56 -11.72 -13.80 10.35
CA ASP A 56 -13.18 -13.85 10.19
C ASP A 56 -13.63 -13.13 8.91
N ASP A 57 -13.01 -11.99 8.57
CA ASP A 57 -13.24 -11.33 7.29
C ASP A 57 -12.80 -12.21 6.11
N GLN A 58 -11.65 -12.90 6.24
CA GLN A 58 -11.18 -13.82 5.22
C GLN A 58 -12.12 -15.03 5.06
N VAL A 59 -12.72 -15.54 6.15
CA VAL A 59 -13.76 -16.57 6.10
C VAL A 59 -14.99 -16.04 5.36
N ALA A 60 -15.46 -14.84 5.70
CA ALA A 60 -16.62 -14.23 5.06
C ALA A 60 -16.39 -14.05 3.55
N ILE A 61 -15.25 -13.50 3.13
CA ILE A 61 -14.89 -13.33 1.71
C ILE A 61 -14.78 -14.70 1.01
N PHE A 62 -14.17 -15.70 1.66
CA PHE A 62 -14.05 -17.03 1.07
C PHE A 62 -15.42 -17.67 0.85
N LEU A 63 -16.32 -17.60 1.82
CA LEU A 63 -17.68 -18.16 1.71
C LEU A 63 -18.58 -17.35 0.76
N ASP A 64 -18.33 -16.05 0.61
CA ASP A 64 -18.98 -15.22 -0.40
C ASP A 64 -18.55 -15.63 -1.82
N ARG A 65 -17.27 -15.99 -2.02
CA ARG A 65 -16.70 -16.25 -3.34
C ARG A 65 -16.63 -17.72 -3.74
N TYR A 66 -16.75 -18.65 -2.80
CA TYR A 66 -16.67 -20.09 -3.02
C TYR A 66 -17.90 -20.83 -2.47
N GLN A 67 -18.20 -21.97 -3.06
CA GLN A 67 -19.33 -22.84 -2.70
C GLN A 67 -18.94 -24.32 -2.74
N THR A 68 -19.68 -25.17 -2.05
CA THR A 68 -19.39 -26.62 -1.97
C THR A 68 -19.91 -27.43 -3.14
N THR A 69 -20.69 -26.81 -4.04
CA THR A 69 -21.16 -27.45 -5.27
C THR A 69 -20.32 -26.98 -6.43
N TYR A 70 -19.81 -27.89 -7.26
CA TYR A 70 -19.09 -27.51 -8.46
C TYR A 70 -20.01 -26.77 -9.44
N ILE A 71 -19.63 -25.55 -9.78
CA ILE A 71 -20.14 -24.80 -10.94
C ILE A 71 -18.92 -24.27 -11.68
N GLU A 72 -18.92 -24.35 -13.00
CA GLU A 72 -17.87 -23.79 -13.83
C GLU A 72 -17.92 -22.27 -13.75
N TYR A 73 -16.91 -21.65 -13.12
CA TYR A 73 -16.87 -20.20 -12.92
C TYR A 73 -16.46 -19.42 -14.17
N ALA A 74 -15.73 -20.08 -15.08
CA ALA A 74 -15.31 -19.57 -16.38
C ALA A 74 -15.05 -20.76 -17.33
N PRO A 75 -15.29 -20.61 -18.65
CA PRO A 75 -15.16 -21.70 -19.61
C PRO A 75 -13.78 -22.37 -19.57
N GLY A 76 -13.76 -23.68 -19.35
CA GLY A 76 -12.56 -24.52 -19.29
C GLY A 76 -11.67 -24.29 -18.07
N ARG A 77 -12.12 -23.55 -17.05
CA ARG A 77 -11.33 -23.22 -15.85
C ARG A 77 -11.90 -23.87 -14.60
N THR A 78 -11.01 -24.27 -13.69
CA THR A 78 -11.38 -24.78 -12.37
C THR A 78 -10.53 -24.13 -11.30
N ASP A 79 -11.18 -23.63 -10.25
CA ASP A 79 -10.53 -23.15 -9.03
C ASP A 79 -11.17 -23.89 -7.85
N ARG A 80 -10.52 -25.00 -7.47
CA ARG A 80 -10.93 -25.87 -6.36
C ARG A 80 -9.99 -25.66 -5.18
N ARG A 81 -10.55 -25.43 -4.00
CA ARG A 81 -9.83 -25.22 -2.75
C ARG A 81 -10.34 -26.19 -1.68
N VAL A 82 -9.47 -26.60 -0.77
CA VAL A 82 -9.86 -27.45 0.36
C VAL A 82 -9.65 -26.66 1.64
N TRP A 83 -10.73 -26.46 2.40
CA TRP A 83 -10.71 -25.74 3.67
C TRP A 83 -11.41 -26.58 4.74
N ASN A 84 -10.72 -26.84 5.85
CA ASN A 84 -11.19 -27.72 6.94
C ASN A 84 -11.68 -29.10 6.46
N GLY A 85 -11.00 -29.68 5.47
CA GLY A 85 -11.36 -31.00 4.90
C GLY A 85 -12.52 -30.97 3.90
N THR A 86 -13.20 -29.83 3.73
CA THR A 86 -14.28 -29.66 2.75
C THR A 86 -13.76 -29.04 1.46
N ALA A 87 -14.22 -29.57 0.31
CA ALA A 87 -13.91 -29.01 -0.99
C ALA A 87 -14.86 -27.85 -1.34
N TYR A 88 -14.28 -26.81 -1.91
CA TYR A 88 -14.96 -25.59 -2.34
C TYR A 88 -14.53 -25.23 -3.76
N TRP A 89 -15.45 -24.67 -4.54
CA TRP A 89 -15.23 -24.21 -5.90
C TRP A 89 -15.66 -22.75 -6.03
N ARG A 90 -14.88 -21.96 -6.78
CA ARG A 90 -15.18 -20.55 -7.01
C ARG A 90 -16.54 -20.39 -7.68
N LYS A 91 -17.33 -19.42 -7.21
CA LYS A 91 -18.62 -19.06 -7.81
C LYS A 91 -18.41 -18.30 -9.13
N PRO A 92 -19.32 -18.42 -10.11
CA PRO A 92 -19.31 -17.54 -11.28
C PRO A 92 -19.42 -16.06 -10.87
N GLY A 93 -18.70 -15.18 -11.58
CA GLY A 93 -18.78 -13.73 -11.38
C GLY A 93 -18.03 -13.18 -10.15
N THR A 94 -17.39 -14.02 -9.34
CA THR A 94 -16.59 -13.57 -8.18
C THR A 94 -15.10 -13.57 -8.50
N SER A 95 -14.29 -12.80 -7.78
CA SER A 95 -12.81 -12.88 -7.82
C SER A 95 -12.27 -14.07 -7.00
N ALA A 96 -11.00 -14.43 -7.18
CA ALA A 96 -10.37 -15.45 -6.34
C ALA A 96 -10.25 -14.95 -4.89
N ALA A 97 -10.18 -15.87 -3.93
CA ALA A 97 -9.89 -15.52 -2.53
C ALA A 97 -9.11 -16.64 -1.84
N ALA A 98 -8.04 -16.26 -1.13
CA ALA A 98 -7.20 -17.17 -0.36
C ALA A 98 -8.01 -18.08 0.59
N ILE A 99 -7.49 -19.28 0.84
CA ILE A 99 -8.05 -20.16 1.86
C ILE A 99 -7.94 -19.43 3.22
N PRO A 100 -8.96 -19.46 4.08
CA PRO A 100 -8.87 -18.80 5.37
C PRO A 100 -7.65 -19.27 6.18
N GLY A 101 -6.83 -18.32 6.62
CA GLY A 101 -5.54 -18.56 7.27
C GLY A 101 -4.32 -18.61 6.34
N THR A 102 -4.48 -18.36 5.03
CA THR A 102 -3.35 -18.36 4.07
C THR A 102 -3.22 -17.06 3.28
N SER A 103 -3.96 -16.00 3.63
CA SER A 103 -3.92 -14.74 2.89
C SER A 103 -2.76 -13.86 3.34
N ASN A 104 -1.99 -13.26 2.43
CA ASN A 104 -0.89 -12.39 2.82
C ASN A 104 -1.36 -11.12 3.56
N HIS A 105 -2.60 -10.69 3.33
CA HIS A 105 -3.27 -9.64 4.12
C HIS A 105 -3.40 -9.99 5.61
N GLY A 106 -3.53 -11.28 5.94
CA GLY A 106 -3.64 -11.74 7.32
C GLY A 106 -2.38 -11.52 8.15
N TRP A 107 -1.25 -11.22 7.54
CA TRP A 107 0.00 -10.87 8.22
C TRP A 107 0.17 -9.36 8.43
N GLY A 108 -0.76 -8.54 7.92
CA GLY A 108 -0.61 -7.08 7.94
C GLY A 108 0.56 -6.59 7.08
N LEU A 109 0.93 -7.37 6.05
CA LEU A 109 2.06 -7.10 5.16
C LEU A 109 1.64 -6.94 3.70
N ALA A 110 0.33 -6.91 3.41
CA ALA A 110 -0.17 -6.74 2.06
C ALA A 110 -1.19 -5.59 2.01
N VAL A 111 -1.27 -4.95 0.85
CA VAL A 111 -2.23 -3.91 0.51
C VAL A 111 -2.75 -4.14 -0.89
N ASP A 112 -4.02 -3.80 -1.10
CA ASP A 112 -4.62 -3.71 -2.43
C ASP A 112 -4.78 -2.23 -2.79
N ALA A 113 -3.98 -1.75 -3.74
CA ALA A 113 -3.92 -0.36 -4.18
C ALA A 113 -4.84 -0.10 -5.39
N ASP A 114 -5.72 0.89 -5.25
CA ASP A 114 -6.74 1.20 -6.23
C ASP A 114 -6.27 2.20 -7.30
N GLY A 115 -7.03 2.30 -8.39
CA GLY A 115 -6.84 3.33 -9.40
C GLY A 115 -5.56 3.19 -10.24
N LEU A 116 -4.82 2.08 -10.14
CA LEU A 116 -3.51 1.95 -10.78
C LEU A 116 -3.55 1.89 -12.31
N GLY A 117 -4.70 1.54 -12.90
CA GLY A 117 -4.88 1.41 -14.35
C GLY A 117 -4.36 0.10 -14.96
N GLY A 118 -4.22 -0.95 -14.15
CA GLY A 118 -3.68 -2.24 -14.57
C GLY A 118 -2.15 -2.26 -14.72
N PHE A 119 -1.58 -3.38 -15.18
CA PHE A 119 -0.12 -3.53 -15.35
C PHE A 119 0.52 -2.54 -16.32
N ALA A 120 -0.25 -2.00 -17.27
CA ALA A 120 0.19 -0.98 -18.22
C ALA A 120 -0.17 0.46 -17.77
N GLY A 121 -0.74 0.61 -16.57
CA GLY A 121 -1.24 1.87 -16.07
C GLY A 121 -0.14 2.85 -15.66
N TYR A 122 -0.43 4.14 -15.83
CA TYR A 122 0.48 5.22 -15.45
C TYR A 122 0.85 5.18 -13.96
N TYR A 123 -0.15 5.02 -13.09
CA TYR A 123 0.06 4.96 -11.64
C TYR A 123 0.73 3.65 -11.22
N TYR A 124 0.40 2.52 -11.85
CA TYR A 124 1.14 1.26 -11.65
C TYR A 124 2.63 1.44 -11.95
N ALA A 125 2.99 2.06 -13.08
CA ALA A 125 4.38 2.31 -13.44
C ALA A 125 5.13 3.15 -12.38
N ILE A 126 4.50 4.20 -11.86
CA ILE A 126 5.10 5.01 -10.78
C ILE A 126 5.25 4.19 -9.50
N LEU A 127 4.24 3.40 -9.14
CA LEU A 127 4.31 2.57 -7.93
C LEU A 127 5.44 1.53 -8.04
N THR A 128 5.60 0.86 -9.20
CA THR A 128 6.73 -0.07 -9.45
C THR A 128 8.10 0.58 -9.37
N ALA A 129 8.18 1.88 -9.63
CA ALA A 129 9.39 2.66 -9.53
C ALA A 129 9.74 3.05 -8.08
N VAL A 130 8.72 3.23 -7.22
CA VAL A 130 8.87 3.77 -5.86
C VAL A 130 8.86 2.68 -4.79
N ALA A 131 7.97 1.70 -4.92
CA ALA A 131 7.71 0.67 -3.91
C ALA A 131 8.92 -0.21 -3.57
N PRO A 132 9.75 -0.68 -4.54
CA PRO A 132 10.80 -1.66 -4.25
C PRO A 132 11.86 -1.20 -3.24
N ARG A 133 12.29 0.07 -3.28
CA ARG A 133 13.27 0.60 -2.32
C ARG A 133 12.75 0.65 -0.88
N HIS A 134 11.43 0.61 -0.73
CA HIS A 134 10.74 0.57 0.57
C HIS A 134 10.30 -0.87 0.90
N GLY A 135 10.83 -1.88 0.22
CA GLY A 135 10.54 -3.28 0.52
C GLY A 135 9.19 -3.79 0.00
N TRP A 136 8.51 -3.04 -0.86
CA TRP A 136 7.23 -3.46 -1.44
C TRP A 136 7.39 -3.93 -2.88
N ASN A 137 6.77 -5.07 -3.23
CA ASN A 137 6.71 -5.52 -4.62
C ASN A 137 5.34 -6.13 -4.96
N ASN A 138 5.11 -6.36 -6.25
CA ASN A 138 3.89 -6.93 -6.81
C ASN A 138 4.15 -8.32 -7.43
N GLU A 139 5.17 -9.05 -6.96
CA GLU A 139 5.52 -10.35 -7.55
C GLU A 139 4.39 -11.37 -7.39
N ALA A 140 3.79 -11.51 -6.20
CA ALA A 140 2.62 -12.35 -6.03
C ALA A 140 1.45 -11.89 -6.92
N GLY A 141 1.15 -10.58 -6.94
CA GLY A 141 0.07 -10.03 -7.76
C GLY A 141 0.23 -10.35 -9.26
N LYS A 142 1.45 -10.24 -9.82
CA LYS A 142 1.74 -10.66 -11.20
C LYS A 142 1.40 -12.12 -11.48
N THR A 143 1.60 -13.03 -10.53
CA THR A 143 1.31 -14.46 -10.73
C THR A 143 -0.17 -14.78 -10.85
N ILE A 144 -1.04 -13.87 -10.39
CA ILE A 144 -2.50 -14.05 -10.34
C ILE A 144 -3.28 -12.96 -11.07
N ASP A 145 -2.60 -12.13 -11.89
CA ASP A 145 -3.19 -11.03 -12.66
C ASP A 145 -3.82 -9.92 -11.78
N GLU A 146 -3.17 -9.61 -10.65
CA GLU A 146 -3.60 -8.61 -9.67
C GLU A 146 -2.58 -7.45 -9.54
N PRO A 147 -2.62 -6.45 -10.43
CA PRO A 147 -1.70 -5.31 -10.39
C PRO A 147 -1.85 -4.43 -9.14
N TRP A 148 -2.96 -4.56 -8.43
CA TRP A 148 -3.25 -3.88 -7.18
C TRP A 148 -2.62 -4.55 -5.95
N HIS A 149 -2.20 -5.82 -6.00
CA HIS A 149 -1.79 -6.57 -4.82
C HIS A 149 -0.30 -6.43 -4.50
N TRP A 150 0.06 -5.67 -3.46
CA TRP A 150 1.46 -5.41 -3.09
C TRP A 150 1.81 -5.99 -1.73
N GLU A 151 3.01 -6.57 -1.62
CA GLU A 151 3.49 -7.24 -0.42
C GLU A 151 4.79 -6.62 0.11
N TYR A 152 4.89 -6.55 1.44
CA TYR A 152 6.04 -6.00 2.16
C TYR A 152 7.01 -7.09 2.59
N PHE A 153 8.28 -6.89 2.23
CA PHE A 153 9.41 -7.71 2.60
C PHE A 153 10.40 -6.83 3.38
N PRO A 154 10.45 -6.93 4.72
CA PRO A 154 11.31 -6.07 5.55
C PRO A 154 12.78 -6.12 5.16
N SER A 155 13.27 -7.28 4.71
CA SER A 155 14.66 -7.46 4.27
C SER A 155 15.00 -6.70 2.98
N ALA A 156 14.00 -6.28 2.20
CA ALA A 156 14.16 -5.48 0.99
C ALA A 156 13.95 -3.98 1.24
N ASP A 157 13.52 -3.58 2.44
CA ASP A 157 13.37 -2.18 2.81
C ASP A 157 14.76 -1.58 3.10
N THR A 158 15.20 -0.65 2.26
CA THR A 158 16.51 -0.01 2.40
C THR A 158 16.48 1.20 3.34
N HIS A 159 15.30 1.56 3.86
CA HIS A 159 15.10 2.72 4.75
C HIS A 159 14.26 2.37 6.00
N PRO A 160 14.49 1.24 6.69
CA PRO A 160 13.60 0.76 7.75
C PRO A 160 13.53 1.69 8.97
N GLU A 161 14.62 2.41 9.25
CA GLU A 161 14.76 3.34 10.38
C GLU A 161 14.21 4.75 10.09
N ARG A 162 13.85 5.06 8.83
CA ARG A 162 13.31 6.38 8.48
C ARG A 162 11.84 6.48 8.88
N ASN A 163 11.61 7.08 10.04
CA ASN A 163 10.29 7.45 10.55
C ASN A 163 9.84 8.84 10.07
N ASP A 164 10.77 9.64 9.57
CA ASP A 164 10.60 11.03 9.17
C ASP A 164 9.70 11.17 7.92
N MET A 165 9.97 10.40 6.86
CA MET A 165 9.26 10.49 5.57
C MET A 165 7.75 10.24 5.66
N ALA A 166 7.28 9.57 6.71
CA ALA A 166 5.87 9.29 6.90
C ALA A 166 5.05 10.57 7.21
N HIS A 167 5.69 11.65 7.68
CA HIS A 167 4.98 12.87 8.05
C HIS A 167 4.96 13.96 6.97
N LEU A 168 5.49 13.71 5.76
CA LEU A 168 5.35 14.60 4.59
C LEU A 168 3.89 14.97 4.23
N ILE A 169 2.91 14.35 4.90
CA ILE A 169 1.48 14.41 4.59
C ILE A 169 0.68 15.24 5.61
N LYS A 170 1.27 15.71 6.73
CA LYS A 170 0.54 16.58 7.68
C LYS A 170 0.53 18.05 7.22
N GLY A 171 -0.08 18.29 6.07
CA GLY A 171 -0.37 19.61 5.54
C GLY A 171 -1.19 19.49 4.27
N ASN A 172 -2.27 20.26 4.16
CA ASN A 172 -3.05 20.41 2.94
C ASN A 172 -2.14 20.93 1.82
N LEU A 173 -1.52 20.04 1.06
CA LEU A 173 -0.84 20.40 -0.17
C LEU A 173 -1.92 20.50 -1.26
N SER A 174 -2.52 21.69 -1.35
CA SER A 174 -3.04 22.20 -2.62
C SER A 174 -1.90 22.20 -3.66
N PRO A 175 -2.20 22.23 -4.97
CA PRO A 175 -1.20 22.07 -6.04
C PRO A 175 -0.09 23.13 -6.10
N ALA A 176 -0.05 24.08 -5.16
CA ALA A 176 1.11 24.89 -4.83
C ALA A 176 1.20 25.02 -3.30
N ILE A 177 2.30 24.54 -2.71
CA ILE A 177 2.56 24.71 -1.27
C ILE A 177 3.02 26.14 -1.04
N TYR A 178 2.26 26.89 -0.23
CA TYR A 178 2.73 28.14 0.37
C TYR A 178 3.02 27.88 1.84
N VAL A 179 4.17 28.34 2.33
CA VAL A 179 4.45 28.43 3.77
C VAL A 179 4.37 29.90 4.18
N LEU A 180 3.65 30.17 5.27
CA LEU A 180 3.65 31.46 5.97
C LEU A 180 4.74 31.41 7.03
N GLU A 181 5.73 32.30 6.94
CA GLU A 181 6.72 32.42 8.01
C GLU A 181 6.10 33.10 9.25
N PRO A 182 6.10 32.45 10.43
CA PRO A 182 5.42 32.98 11.63
C PRO A 182 6.01 34.28 12.17
N SER A 183 7.27 34.58 11.87
CA SER A 183 7.98 35.77 12.34
C SER A 183 7.87 36.98 11.40
N THR A 184 7.53 36.76 10.13
CA THR A 184 7.58 37.81 9.08
C THR A 184 6.29 37.98 8.30
N GLY A 185 5.36 37.00 8.32
CA GLY A 185 4.09 37.05 7.61
C GLY A 185 4.19 36.93 6.08
N LEU A 186 5.38 36.68 5.54
CA LEU A 186 5.62 36.55 4.10
C LEU A 186 5.23 35.15 3.60
N ARG A 187 4.64 35.10 2.39
CA ARG A 187 4.32 33.86 1.68
C ARG A 187 5.50 33.47 0.79
N ARG A 188 6.09 32.29 1.00
CA ARG A 188 7.17 31.77 0.15
C ARG A 188 6.65 30.67 -0.78
N TYR A 189 7.05 30.75 -2.04
CA TYR A 189 6.77 29.72 -3.06
C TYR A 189 7.78 28.58 -2.90
N ILE A 190 7.28 27.36 -2.71
CA ILE A 190 8.11 26.15 -2.74
C ILE A 190 8.10 25.63 -4.18
N THR A 191 9.19 25.88 -4.91
CA THR A 191 9.50 25.15 -6.14
C THR A 191 9.98 23.73 -5.77
N SER A 192 10.01 22.82 -6.75
CA SER A 192 10.21 21.35 -6.68
C SER A 192 11.48 20.81 -5.97
N THR A 193 12.10 21.58 -5.09
CA THR A 193 13.37 21.34 -4.39
C THR A 193 13.25 21.36 -2.86
N GLU A 194 12.07 21.64 -2.28
CA GLU A 194 11.90 21.65 -0.81
C GLU A 194 10.67 20.83 -0.39
N TYR A 195 10.89 19.56 -0.05
CA TYR A 195 9.87 18.75 0.63
C TYR A 195 10.07 18.85 2.15
N THR A 196 9.04 19.28 2.87
CA THR A 196 9.06 19.40 4.34
C THR A 196 8.72 18.07 5.00
N VAL A 197 9.70 17.42 5.61
CA VAL A 197 9.50 16.21 6.41
C VAL A 197 9.26 16.62 7.87
N TYR A 198 8.16 16.16 8.48
CA TYR A 198 7.92 16.37 9.92
C TYR A 198 8.41 15.14 10.71
N THR A 199 8.71 15.27 12.00
CA THR A 199 9.10 14.14 12.86
C THR A 199 8.30 14.16 14.17
N ASP A 200 8.08 12.99 14.77
CA ASP A 200 7.27 12.77 15.99
C ASP A 200 7.96 13.23 17.30
N GLN A 201 9.15 13.83 17.22
CA GLN A 201 9.98 14.21 18.37
C GLN A 201 10.47 15.66 18.19
N GLY A 202 9.54 16.62 18.29
CA GLY A 202 9.85 18.05 18.37
C GLY A 202 10.47 18.65 17.10
N SER A 203 9.71 19.51 16.43
CA SER A 203 10.13 20.69 15.64
C SER A 203 11.39 20.63 14.75
N SER A 204 11.90 19.45 14.39
CA SER A 204 13.10 19.31 13.59
C SER A 204 12.72 19.00 12.15
N PHE A 205 13.10 19.92 11.28
CA PHE A 205 12.82 19.94 9.86
C PHE A 205 13.98 19.25 9.13
N THR A 206 13.67 18.20 8.37
CA THR A 206 14.66 17.62 7.44
C THR A 206 14.09 17.73 6.04
N THR A 207 14.89 18.23 5.10
CA THR A 207 14.56 18.20 3.68
C THR A 207 14.97 16.85 3.11
N MET A 208 14.14 16.25 2.25
CA MET A 208 14.62 15.12 1.45
C MET A 208 15.76 15.65 0.55
N PRO A 209 16.95 15.02 0.55
CA PRO A 209 18.04 15.44 -0.31
C PRO A 209 17.61 15.46 -1.79
N GLN A 210 17.99 16.49 -2.54
CA GLN A 210 17.63 16.62 -3.96
C GLN A 210 18.03 15.38 -4.78
N ALA A 211 19.19 14.77 -4.47
CA ALA A 211 19.63 13.54 -5.12
C ALA A 211 18.66 12.36 -4.88
N GLU A 212 18.03 12.30 -3.71
CA GLU A 212 17.03 11.27 -3.39
C GLU A 212 15.71 11.54 -4.12
N PHE A 213 15.34 12.81 -4.29
CA PHE A 213 14.21 13.22 -5.13
C PHE A 213 14.45 12.91 -6.61
N ASP A 214 15.63 13.24 -7.14
CA ASP A 214 16.00 13.01 -8.54
C ASP A 214 16.11 11.51 -8.84
N ALA A 215 16.49 10.70 -7.84
CA ALA A 215 16.51 9.24 -7.93
C ALA A 215 15.11 8.59 -7.92
N ILE A 216 14.04 9.32 -7.56
CA ILE A 216 12.68 8.80 -7.72
C ILE A 216 12.40 8.72 -9.23
N PRO A 217 12.10 7.54 -9.80
CA PRO A 217 11.90 7.44 -11.23
C PRO A 217 10.79 8.40 -11.71
N LYS A 218 11.03 9.05 -12.84
CA LYS A 218 10.05 9.91 -13.48
C LYS A 218 8.96 9.05 -14.11
N ALA A 219 7.75 9.58 -14.18
CA ALA A 219 6.65 8.85 -14.80
C ALA A 219 6.93 8.64 -16.30
N PRO A 220 6.51 7.50 -16.89
CA PRO A 220 6.59 7.33 -18.33
C PRO A 220 5.83 8.46 -19.04
N GLY A 221 6.50 9.20 -19.91
CA GLY A 221 5.89 10.27 -20.71
C GLY A 221 5.81 11.66 -20.06
N SER A 222 6.33 11.87 -18.84
CA SER A 222 6.54 13.23 -18.33
C SER A 222 7.76 13.85 -19.01
N ARG A 223 7.54 14.81 -19.92
CA ARG A 223 8.59 15.75 -20.36
C ARG A 223 8.95 16.70 -19.23
#